data_AF-A0A6C1EE70-F1
#
_entry.id   AF-A0A6C1EE70-F1
#
_cell.length_a   1.000
_cell.length_b   1.000
_cell.length_c   1.000
_cell.angle_alpha   90.00
_cell.angle_beta   90.00
_cell.angle_gamma   90.00
#
_symmetry.space_group_name_H-M   'P 1'
#
loop_
_entity.id
_entity.type
_entity.pdbx_description
1 polymer ?
#
loop_
_entity_poly.entity_id
_entity_poly.type
_entity_poly.pdbx_seq_one_letter_code
_entity_poly.pdbx_strand_id
1 'polypeptide(L)'
;MSDLSTSFAFVDPKLICSQEQIYSAIYKTLVEVNYNRMRTRNLNSECVLCLSPTSNISDAFQKFGIKDDSTELICLNFHNNTSDLDKEQLANELSSIVTGVEIEFNDKNLSRFYDETLIRKVCSKVIHYA
;
A
#
# COMPACT_ATOMS: atom_id res chain seq x y z
N MET A 1 2.51 27.76 -8.99
CA MET A 1 3.24 26.49 -8.83
C MET A 1 2.31 25.59 -8.06
N SER A 2 1.63 24.66 -8.74
CA SER A 2 0.77 23.69 -8.08
C SER A 2 1.64 22.83 -7.17
N ASP A 3 1.42 22.92 -5.86
CA ASP A 3 1.99 21.95 -4.92
C ASP A 3 1.58 20.56 -5.39
N LEU A 4 2.57 19.73 -5.71
CA LEU A 4 2.43 18.34 -6.15
C LEU A 4 1.89 17.52 -4.96
N SER A 5 0.59 17.63 -4.66
CA SER A 5 0.01 17.23 -3.37
C SER A 5 -0.39 15.75 -3.27
N THR A 6 -0.34 15.00 -4.37
CA THR A 6 -0.71 13.58 -4.38
C THR A 6 0.48 12.72 -3.97
N SER A 7 0.61 12.46 -2.66
CA SER A 7 1.58 11.44 -2.18
C SER A 7 1.02 10.04 -2.48
N PHE A 8 1.75 9.22 -3.21
CA PHE A 8 1.40 7.81 -3.42
C PHE A 8 2.16 6.91 -2.44
N ALA A 9 1.58 5.76 -2.11
CA ALA A 9 2.33 4.62 -1.58
C ALA A 9 2.51 3.59 -2.69
N PHE A 10 3.75 3.16 -2.90
CA PHE A 10 4.08 2.08 -3.81
C PHE A 10 4.35 0.81 -3.00
N VAL A 11 3.48 -0.19 -3.16
CA VAL A 11 3.48 -1.43 -2.39
C VAL A 11 3.98 -2.58 -3.25
N ASP A 12 4.82 -3.45 -2.68
CA ASP A 12 5.32 -4.66 -3.33
C ASP A 12 4.21 -5.73 -3.40
N PRO A 13 3.73 -6.10 -4.61
CA PRO A 13 2.66 -7.08 -4.79
C PRO A 13 3.05 -8.49 -4.31
N LYS A 14 4.35 -8.78 -4.16
CA LYS A 14 4.83 -10.08 -3.64
C LYS A 14 4.31 -10.39 -2.24
N LEU A 15 3.93 -9.37 -1.46
CA LEU A 15 3.38 -9.52 -0.11
C LEU A 15 1.85 -9.39 -0.04
N ILE A 16 1.16 -9.27 -1.18
CA ILE A 16 -0.28 -9.00 -1.26
C ILE A 16 -0.99 -10.13 -2.00
N CYS A 17 -1.69 -11.01 -1.29
CA CYS A 17 -2.35 -12.17 -1.89
C CYS A 17 -3.79 -11.93 -2.33
N SER A 18 -4.46 -10.88 -1.81
CA SER A 18 -5.85 -10.56 -2.15
C SER A 18 -6.19 -9.09 -1.95
N GLN A 19 -7.30 -8.67 -2.57
CA GLN A 19 -7.92 -7.37 -2.35
C GLN A 19 -8.41 -7.24 -0.91
N GLU A 20 -8.94 -8.32 -0.32
CA GLU A 20 -9.37 -8.35 1.08
C GLU A 20 -8.25 -7.90 2.02
N GLN A 21 -7.01 -8.36 1.79
CA GLN A 21 -5.84 -7.94 2.56
C GLN A 21 -5.63 -6.41 2.48
N ILE A 22 -5.64 -5.84 1.27
CA ILE A 22 -5.48 -4.40 1.07
C ILE A 22 -6.63 -3.62 1.73
N TYR A 23 -7.87 -4.03 1.51
CA TYR A 23 -9.03 -3.36 2.11
C TYR A 23 -9.03 -3.45 3.64
N SER A 24 -8.58 -4.56 4.22
CA SER A 24 -8.42 -4.70 5.66
C SER A 24 -7.38 -3.73 6.24
N ALA A 25 -6.27 -3.52 5.52
CA ALA A 25 -5.24 -2.55 5.91
C ALA A 25 -5.73 -1.11 5.76
N ILE A 26 -6.49 -0.80 4.71
CA ILE A 26 -7.16 0.49 4.53
C ILE A 26 -8.12 0.75 5.70
N TYR A 27 -8.98 -0.22 6.03
CA TYR A 27 -9.90 -0.14 7.16
C TYR A 27 -9.15 0.13 8.46
N LYS A 28 -8.12 -0.67 8.77
CA LYS A 28 -7.28 -0.51 9.96
C LYS A 28 -6.62 0.87 10.01
N THR A 29 -6.14 1.37 8.88
CA THR A 29 -5.53 2.70 8.78
C THR A 29 -6.50 3.79 9.19
N LEU A 30 -7.72 3.75 8.66
CA LEU A 30 -8.75 4.73 9.01
C LEU A 30 -9.15 4.63 10.49
N VAL A 31 -9.25 3.41 11.03
CA VAL A 31 -9.54 3.20 12.46
C VAL A 31 -8.43 3.76 13.35
N GLU A 32 -7.17 3.43 13.08
CA GLU A 32 -6.01 3.89 13.86
C GLU A 32 -5.89 5.42 13.83
N VAL A 33 -6.11 6.04 12.67
CA VAL A 33 -5.99 7.49 12.52
C VAL A 33 -7.14 8.24 13.20
N ASN A 34 -8.37 7.71 13.11
CA ASN A 34 -9.54 8.38 13.66
C ASN A 34 -9.72 8.16 15.17
N TYR A 35 -9.35 6.99 15.69
CA TYR A 35 -9.64 6.58 17.07
C TYR A 35 -8.40 6.34 17.94
N ASN A 36 -7.20 6.45 17.37
CA ASN A 36 -5.94 6.32 18.11
C ASN A 36 -4.96 7.43 17.71
N ARG A 37 -3.92 7.11 16.92
CA ARG A 37 -2.95 8.08 16.42
C ARG A 37 -2.37 7.64 15.07
N MET A 38 -2.15 8.60 14.18
CA MET A 38 -1.28 8.42 13.01
C MET A 38 0.18 8.36 13.47
N ARG A 39 0.93 7.35 13.01
CA ARG A 39 2.33 7.13 13.41
C ARG A 39 3.32 7.56 12.32
N THR A 40 2.84 7.62 11.09
CA THR A 40 3.61 7.97 9.89
C THR A 40 3.18 9.34 9.36
N ARG A 41 3.68 9.73 8.17
CA ARG A 41 3.50 11.09 7.62
C ARG A 41 2.08 11.36 7.11
N ASN A 42 1.42 10.38 6.51
CA ASN A 42 0.09 10.51 5.92
C ASN A 42 -0.63 9.14 5.86
N LEU A 43 -1.88 9.13 5.40
CA LEU A 43 -2.69 7.90 5.29
C LEU A 43 -2.04 6.85 4.38
N ASN A 44 -1.37 7.26 3.29
CA ASN A 44 -0.71 6.32 2.38
C ASN A 44 0.42 5.56 3.10
N SER A 45 1.29 6.28 3.81
CA SER A 45 2.36 5.65 4.58
C SER A 45 1.83 4.87 5.78
N GLU A 46 0.72 5.30 6.37
CA GLU A 46 0.11 4.58 7.50
C GLU A 46 -0.51 3.25 7.04
N CYS A 47 -1.02 3.20 5.80
CA CYS A 47 -1.53 1.98 5.20
C CYS A 47 -0.43 0.94 4.93
N VAL A 48 0.76 1.39 4.49
CA VAL A 48 1.92 0.48 4.39
C VAL A 48 2.30 -0.08 5.76
N LEU A 49 2.23 0.73 6.82
CA LEU A 49 2.45 0.26 8.19
C LEU A 49 1.34 -0.71 8.65
N CYS A 50 0.08 -0.46 8.29
CA CYS A 50 -1.04 -1.31 8.68
C CYS A 50 -1.06 -2.67 7.97
N LEU A 51 -0.43 -2.78 6.80
CA LEU A 51 -0.15 -4.06 6.13
C LEU A 51 0.87 -4.91 6.89
N SER A 52 1.77 -4.27 7.65
CA SER A 52 2.81 -4.97 8.38
C SER A 52 2.26 -5.72 9.60
N PRO A 53 2.76 -6.94 9.85
CA PRO A 53 2.48 -7.68 11.09
C PRO A 53 3.15 -7.06 12.33
N THR A 54 4.05 -6.07 12.14
CA THR A 54 4.78 -5.42 13.24
C THR A 54 4.53 -3.91 13.27
N SER A 55 4.80 -3.27 14.41
CA SER A 55 4.70 -1.82 14.56
C SER A 55 5.98 -1.07 14.17
N ASN A 56 6.99 -1.75 13.64
CA ASN A 56 8.24 -1.10 13.23
C ASN A 56 8.06 -0.46 11.85
N ILE A 57 8.07 0.88 11.82
CA ILE A 57 7.84 1.69 10.61
C ILE A 57 8.87 1.39 9.52
N SER A 58 10.16 1.39 9.87
CA SER A 58 11.23 1.13 8.91
C SER A 58 11.16 -0.28 8.34
N ASP A 59 10.89 -1.29 9.18
CA ASP A 59 10.72 -2.68 8.74
C ASP A 59 9.48 -2.84 7.85
N ALA A 60 8.37 -2.17 8.17
CA ALA A 60 7.17 -2.18 7.34
C ALA A 60 7.44 -1.59 5.94
N PHE A 61 8.05 -0.42 5.87
CA PHE A 61 8.38 0.22 4.60
C PHE A 61 9.42 -0.58 3.83
N GLN A 62 10.42 -1.12 4.53
CA GLN A 62 11.40 -1.98 3.91
C GLN A 62 10.76 -3.27 3.42
N LYS A 63 9.73 -3.86 4.03
CA LYS A 63 9.18 -5.13 3.52
C LYS A 63 8.10 -4.94 2.48
N PHE A 64 7.14 -4.06 2.76
CA PHE A 64 5.93 -3.86 1.97
C PHE A 64 6.07 -2.76 0.92
N GLY A 65 7.11 -1.91 1.00
CA GLY A 65 7.44 -0.98 -0.08
C GLY A 65 8.16 -1.68 -1.23
N ILE A 66 8.03 -1.11 -2.43
CA ILE A 66 8.74 -1.57 -3.63
C ILE A 66 10.26 -1.56 -3.47
N LYS A 67 10.93 -2.27 -4.38
CA LYS A 67 12.38 -2.45 -4.47
C LYS A 67 12.92 -1.79 -5.72
N ASP A 68 14.23 -1.58 -5.74
CA ASP A 68 14.94 -1.14 -6.94
C ASP A 68 14.80 -2.14 -8.09
N ASP A 69 14.58 -3.43 -7.79
CA ASP A 69 14.35 -4.52 -8.75
C ASP A 69 12.87 -4.91 -8.92
N SER A 70 11.93 -4.12 -8.39
CA SER A 70 10.50 -4.38 -8.56
C SER A 70 10.07 -4.21 -10.01
N THR A 71 9.48 -5.25 -10.60
CA THR A 71 8.85 -5.24 -11.92
C THR A 71 7.35 -4.99 -11.87
N GLU A 72 6.74 -5.21 -10.71
CA GLU A 72 5.33 -4.93 -10.42
C GLU A 72 5.20 -4.06 -9.17
N LEU A 73 4.13 -3.26 -9.14
CA LEU A 73 3.79 -2.43 -7.99
C LEU A 73 2.28 -2.28 -7.86
N ILE A 74 1.81 -2.09 -6.63
CA ILE A 74 0.48 -1.55 -6.36
C ILE A 74 0.67 -0.08 -6.01
N CYS A 75 -0.04 0.79 -6.74
CA CYS A 75 -0.10 2.21 -6.43
C CYS A 75 -1.33 2.48 -5.57
N LEU A 76 -1.13 3.09 -4.40
CA LEU A 76 -2.19 3.43 -3.46
C LEU A 76 -2.21 4.94 -3.19
N ASN A 77 -3.41 5.52 -3.27
CA ASN A 77 -3.65 6.90 -2.90
C ASN A 77 -4.95 7.06 -2.09
N PHE A 78 -4.86 7.72 -0.93
CA PHE A 78 -6.00 8.22 -0.18
C PHE A 78 -6.37 9.63 -0.64
N HIS A 79 -7.53 9.75 -1.29
CA HIS A 79 -8.14 11.03 -1.60
C HIS A 79 -8.96 11.53 -0.39
N ASN A 80 -8.50 12.59 0.26
CA ASN A 80 -9.14 13.17 1.45
C ASN A 80 -9.91 14.47 1.15
N ASN A 81 -9.99 14.88 -0.11
CA ASN A 81 -10.71 16.08 -0.50
C ASN A 81 -12.20 15.79 -0.64
N THR A 82 -13.03 16.78 -0.31
CA THR A 82 -14.49 16.69 -0.45
C THR A 82 -14.97 16.84 -1.90
N SER A 83 -14.08 17.26 -2.81
CA SER A 83 -14.35 17.29 -4.24
C SER A 83 -14.24 15.89 -4.84
N ASP A 84 -14.97 15.66 -5.93
CA ASP A 84 -14.81 14.43 -6.70
C ASP A 84 -13.35 14.21 -7.13
N LEU A 85 -12.96 12.95 -7.21
CA LEU A 85 -11.64 12.56 -7.68
C LEU A 85 -11.56 12.79 -9.20
N ASP A 86 -10.67 13.66 -9.62
CA ASP A 86 -10.32 13.82 -11.04
C ASP A 86 -9.46 12.62 -11.49
N LYS A 87 -10.12 11.65 -12.13
CA LYS A 87 -9.49 10.43 -12.60
C LYS A 87 -8.48 10.67 -13.73
N GLU A 88 -8.73 11.66 -14.58
CA GLU A 88 -7.83 11.98 -15.70
C GLU A 88 -6.54 12.61 -15.17
N GLN A 89 -6.67 13.55 -14.24
CA GLN A 89 -5.51 14.14 -13.57
C GLN A 89 -4.72 13.06 -12.82
N LEU A 90 -5.39 12.18 -12.06
CA LEU A 90 -4.72 11.11 -11.32
C LEU A 90 -3.94 10.16 -12.26
N ALA A 91 -4.53 9.78 -13.39
CA ALA A 91 -3.89 8.93 -14.39
C ALA A 91 -2.66 9.60 -15.03
N ASN A 92 -2.76 10.90 -15.33
CA ASN A 92 -1.64 11.68 -15.86
C ASN A 92 -0.50 11.80 -14.83
N GLU A 93 -0.82 12.02 -13.56
CA GLU A 93 0.17 12.05 -12.48
C GLU A 93 0.86 10.69 -12.33
N LEU A 94 0.08 9.60 -12.30
CA LEU A 94 0.62 8.25 -12.15
C LEU A 94 1.53 7.85 -13.31
N SER A 95 1.12 8.14 -14.55
CA SER A 95 1.92 7.84 -15.75
C SER A 95 3.22 8.65 -15.83
N SER A 96 3.29 9.81 -15.17
CA SER A 96 4.53 10.59 -15.07
C SER A 96 5.56 10.01 -14.09
N ILE A 97 5.12 9.13 -13.17
CA ILE A 97 5.96 8.55 -12.11
C ILE A 97 6.27 7.07 -12.40
N VAL A 98 5.32 6.34 -13.00
CA VAL A 98 5.42 4.90 -13.24
C VAL A 98 5.56 4.63 -14.74
N THR A 99 6.68 4.05 -15.13
CA THR A 99 6.86 3.50 -16.48
C THR A 99 6.46 2.02 -16.48
N GLY A 100 5.26 1.71 -16.95
CA GLY A 100 4.74 0.34 -16.95
C GLY A 100 3.40 0.22 -17.66
N VAL A 101 2.81 -0.98 -17.58
CA VAL A 101 1.47 -1.26 -18.12
C VAL A 101 0.52 -1.47 -16.95
N GLU A 102 -0.48 -0.60 -16.85
CA GLU A 102 -1.54 -0.75 -15.86
C GLU A 102 -2.42 -1.96 -16.22
N ILE A 103 -2.78 -2.73 -15.19
CA ILE A 103 -3.71 -3.85 -15.27
C ILE A 103 -4.77 -3.68 -14.19
N GLU A 104 -5.93 -4.31 -14.39
CA GLU A 104 -7.02 -4.25 -13.42
C GLU A 104 -6.60 -4.77 -12.04
N PHE A 105 -6.91 -3.99 -10.99
CA PHE A 105 -6.70 -4.40 -9.61
C PHE A 105 -7.79 -5.38 -9.17
N ASN A 106 -7.51 -6.69 -9.28
CA ASN A 106 -8.39 -7.77 -8.87
C ASN A 106 -7.60 -8.99 -8.35
N ASP A 107 -8.26 -9.89 -7.63
CA ASP A 107 -7.64 -11.09 -7.06
C ASP A 107 -7.00 -12.00 -8.12
N LYS A 108 -7.58 -12.07 -9.32
CA LYS A 108 -7.00 -12.84 -10.44
C LYS A 108 -5.60 -12.32 -10.80
N ASN A 109 -5.41 -11.01 -10.89
CA ASN A 109 -4.11 -10.43 -11.18
C ASN A 109 -3.17 -10.52 -9.98
N LEU A 110 -3.63 -10.24 -8.76
CA LEU A 110 -2.82 -10.37 -7.54
C LEU A 110 -2.28 -11.80 -7.36
N SER A 111 -3.09 -12.81 -7.71
CA SER A 111 -2.70 -14.22 -7.62
C SER A 111 -1.48 -14.62 -8.47
N ARG A 112 -1.09 -13.77 -9.44
CA ARG A 112 0.04 -13.99 -10.33
C ARG A 112 1.38 -13.50 -9.75
N PHE A 113 1.34 -12.62 -8.75
CA PHE A 113 2.51 -11.86 -8.31
C PHE A 113 2.90 -12.09 -6.85
N TYR A 114 1.98 -12.56 -6.00
CA TYR A 114 2.33 -12.82 -4.60
C TYR A 114 3.33 -13.98 -4.48
N ASP A 115 4.20 -13.90 -3.47
CA ASP A 115 5.13 -14.96 -3.09
C ASP A 115 4.72 -15.54 -1.73
N GLU A 116 4.13 -16.74 -1.75
CA GLU A 116 3.65 -17.40 -0.53
C GLU A 116 4.78 -17.67 0.47
N THR A 117 5.98 -18.00 -0.02
CA THR A 117 7.13 -18.30 0.84
C THR A 117 7.60 -17.03 1.55
N LEU A 118 7.63 -15.91 0.83
CA LEU A 118 7.95 -14.60 1.38
C LEU A 118 6.88 -14.14 2.37
N ILE A 119 5.59 -14.26 2.03
CA ILE A 119 4.47 -13.93 2.93
C ILE A 119 4.59 -14.73 4.22
N ARG A 120 4.78 -16.05 4.15
CA ARG A 120 4.96 -16.88 5.34
C ARG A 120 6.14 -16.38 6.17
N LYS A 121 7.30 -16.12 5.56
CA LYS A 121 8.49 -15.62 6.27
C LYS A 121 8.27 -14.27 6.95
N VAL A 122 7.55 -13.36 6.30
CA VAL A 122 7.31 -12.00 6.81
C VAL A 122 6.22 -11.99 7.88
N CYS A 123 5.13 -12.74 7.68
CA CYS A 123 3.94 -12.73 8.52
C CYS A 123 3.92 -13.80 9.61
N SER A 124 4.75 -14.85 9.55
CA SER A 124 4.75 -15.94 10.55
C SER A 124 5.31 -15.55 11.92
N LYS A 125 5.91 -14.36 12.06
CA LYS A 125 6.56 -13.94 13.32
C LYS A 125 5.60 -13.47 14.42
N VAL A 126 4.27 -13.56 14.24
CA VAL A 126 3.27 -13.05 15.20
C VAL A 126 2.50 -14.16 15.92
N ILE A 127 3.14 -15.28 16.22
CA ILE A 127 2.62 -16.23 17.22
C ILE A 127 3.62 -16.31 18.38
N HIS A 128 3.71 -15.22 19.14
CA HIS A 128 4.07 -15.30 20.56
C HIS A 128 2.92 -14.66 21.34
N TYR A 129 2.22 -15.52 22.08
CA TYR A 129 1.02 -15.34 22.88
C TYR A 129 0.86 -13.97 23.59
N ALA A 130 -0.41 -13.55 23.68
CA ALA A 130 -1.04 -13.24 24.96
C ALA A 130 -2.39 -13.96 25.00
#